data_AF-A0A7R9SZV1-F1
#
_entry.id   AF-A0A7R9SZV1-F1
#
_cell.length_a   1.000
_cell.length_b   1.000
_cell.length_c   1.000
_cell.angle_alpha   90.00
_cell.angle_beta   90.00
_cell.angle_gamma   90.00
#
_symmetry.space_group_name_H-M   'P 1'
#
loop_
_entity.id
_entity.type
_entity.pdbx_description
1 polymer ?
#
loop_
_entity_poly.entity_id
_entity_poly.type
_entity_poly.pdbx_seq_one_letter_code
_entity_poly.pdbx_strand_id
1 'polypeptide(L)'
;AHRGPPQEHDFGCPFQLGHHEASDKASDAMRTKLYLEHGDIVVLGSDGLWDNLSEVEVLESVEASVAEGASIDERLMDVAARNLLSKAYEVSMDKSRTTPYS
;
A
#
# COMPACT_ATOMS: atom_id res chain seq x y z
N ALA A 1 -10.20 0.00 8.25
CA ALA A 1 -8.81 0.39 7.92
C ALA A 1 -8.73 1.92 7.88
N HIS A 2 -7.57 2.51 8.21
CA HIS A 2 -7.31 3.94 8.02
C HIS A 2 -6.34 4.12 6.84
N ARG A 3 -6.69 4.98 5.87
CA ARG A 3 -5.83 5.33 4.73
C ARG A 3 -5.66 6.85 4.66
N GLY A 4 -4.41 7.30 4.51
CA GLY A 4 -4.10 8.72 4.27
C GLY A 4 -4.46 9.16 2.85
N PRO A 5 -4.64 10.46 2.59
CA PRO A 5 -4.87 10.96 1.24
C PRO A 5 -3.65 10.70 0.33
N PRO A 6 -3.86 10.50 -0.99
CA PRO A 6 -2.78 10.49 -1.96
C PRO A 6 -1.99 11.80 -1.91
N GLN A 7 -0.67 11.72 -2.11
CA GLN A 7 0.18 12.89 -2.33
C GLN A 7 0.40 13.03 -3.84
N GLU A 8 -0.47 13.80 -4.49
CA GLU A 8 -0.39 14.11 -5.93
C GLU A 8 -0.76 15.57 -6.24
N HIS A 9 -0.23 16.10 -7.34
CA HIS A 9 -0.60 17.40 -7.89
C HIS A 9 -1.86 17.31 -8.76
N ASP A 10 -1.97 16.24 -9.53
CA ASP A 10 -3.07 15.87 -10.42
C ASP A 10 -3.09 14.33 -10.58
N PHE A 11 -4.15 13.77 -11.16
CA PHE A 11 -4.25 12.32 -11.41
C PHE A 11 -3.04 11.80 -12.20
N GLY A 12 -2.31 10.84 -11.64
CA GLY A 12 -1.10 10.27 -12.24
C GLY A 12 0.14 11.17 -12.17
N CYS A 13 0.10 12.26 -11.38
CA CYS A 13 1.21 13.20 -11.18
C CYS A 13 1.56 13.31 -9.68
N PRO A 14 2.28 12.32 -9.11
CA PRO A 14 2.60 12.29 -7.68
C PRO A 14 3.58 13.41 -7.30
N PHE A 15 3.58 13.81 -6.01
CA PHE A 15 4.70 14.60 -5.47
C PHE A 15 5.98 13.76 -5.58
N GLN A 16 7.06 14.34 -6.11
CA GLN A 16 8.30 13.64 -6.35
C GLN A 16 9.52 14.51 -6.04
N LEU A 17 10.33 14.04 -5.10
CA LEU A 17 11.65 14.63 -4.84
C LEU A 17 12.52 14.52 -6.09
N GLY A 18 13.21 15.60 -6.42
CA GLY A 18 14.09 15.65 -7.57
C GLY A 18 15.19 16.69 -7.41
N HIS A 19 16.14 16.67 -8.35
CA HIS A 19 17.29 17.58 -8.32
C HIS A 19 17.01 18.92 -9.04
N HIS A 20 15.85 19.07 -9.67
CA HIS A 20 15.48 20.28 -10.39
C HIS A 20 14.88 21.31 -9.43
N GLU A 21 14.98 22.59 -9.78
CA GLU A 21 14.43 23.67 -8.96
C GLU A 21 12.90 23.58 -8.80
N ALA A 22 12.22 23.07 -9.83
CA ALA A 22 10.77 22.85 -9.84
C ALA A 22 10.34 21.51 -9.20
N SER A 23 11.27 20.71 -8.70
CA SER A 23 10.93 19.45 -8.01
C SER A 23 10.38 19.73 -6.62
N ASP A 24 9.56 18.80 -6.13
CA ASP A 24 9.05 18.85 -4.78
C ASP A 24 10.18 18.70 -3.76
N LYS A 25 9.98 19.29 -2.58
CA LYS A 25 10.96 19.34 -1.50
C LYS A 25 10.52 18.47 -0.35
N ALA A 26 11.47 18.10 0.51
CA ALA A 26 11.16 17.37 1.73
C ALA A 26 10.17 18.11 2.66
N SER A 27 10.09 19.44 2.54
CA SER A 27 9.12 20.27 3.27
C SER A 27 7.67 20.05 2.82
N ASP A 28 7.46 19.52 1.63
CA ASP A 28 6.12 19.31 1.04
C ASP A 28 5.50 17.98 1.49
N ALA A 29 6.30 17.13 2.15
CA ALA A 29 5.85 15.84 2.67
C ALA A 29 4.72 15.99 3.69
N MET A 30 3.61 15.28 3.47
CA MET A 30 2.56 15.17 4.47
C MET A 30 3.07 14.39 5.69
N ARG A 31 2.85 14.95 6.88
CA ARG A 31 3.28 14.37 8.15
C ARG A 31 2.05 14.02 9.00
N THR A 32 1.86 12.73 9.24
CA THR A 32 0.75 12.22 10.07
C THR A 32 1.31 11.46 11.27
N LYS A 33 0.60 11.51 12.39
CA LYS A 33 0.85 10.67 13.57
C LYS A 33 -0.39 9.84 13.85
N LEU A 34 -0.21 8.53 14.00
CA LEU A 34 -1.25 7.57 14.33
C LEU A 34 -0.85 6.87 15.63
N TYR A 35 -1.83 6.64 16.51
CA TYR A 35 -1.65 5.78 17.67
C TYR A 35 -1.96 4.35 17.23
N LEU A 36 -1.13 3.39 17.64
CA LEU A 36 -1.25 1.98 17.30
C LEU A 36 -1.40 1.16 18.58
N GLU A 37 -2.04 0.00 18.44
CA GLU A 37 -2.21 -1.00 19.48
C GLU A 37 -1.50 -2.31 19.12
N HIS A 38 -1.31 -3.18 20.10
CA HIS A 38 -0.69 -4.48 19.85
C HIS A 38 -1.59 -5.32 18.94
N GLY A 39 -1.02 -5.85 17.87
CA GLY A 39 -1.74 -6.61 16.85
C GLY A 39 -2.08 -5.79 15.59
N ASP A 40 -1.90 -4.47 15.61
CA ASP A 40 -2.07 -3.66 14.41
C ASP A 40 -1.01 -4.00 13.35
N ILE A 41 -1.47 -4.12 12.09
CA ILE A 41 -0.61 -4.35 10.93
C ILE A 41 -0.57 -3.09 10.08
N VAL A 42 0.64 -2.57 9.85
CA VAL A 42 0.87 -1.40 9.00
C VAL A 42 1.32 -1.88 7.62
N VAL A 43 0.49 -1.62 6.60
CA VAL A 43 0.80 -1.92 5.20
C VAL A 43 1.31 -0.65 4.52
N LEU A 44 2.55 -0.70 4.02
CA LEU A 44 3.15 0.35 3.21
C LEU A 44 3.51 -0.23 1.85
N GLY A 45 3.25 0.52 0.78
CA GLY A 45 3.53 0.11 -0.58
C GLY A 45 3.48 1.30 -1.53
N SER A 46 4.10 1.17 -2.70
CA SER A 46 3.98 2.15 -3.77
C SER A 46 2.58 2.13 -4.39
N ASP A 47 2.31 3.10 -5.25
CA ASP A 47 1.13 3.17 -6.13
C ASP A 47 0.82 1.83 -6.81
N GLY A 48 1.81 1.09 -7.31
CA GLY A 48 1.61 -0.23 -7.92
C GLY A 48 0.86 -1.27 -7.06
N LEU A 49 0.83 -1.14 -5.72
CA LEU A 49 -0.06 -1.93 -4.87
C LEU A 49 -1.49 -1.37 -4.90
N TRP A 50 -1.62 -0.07 -4.63
CA TRP A 50 -2.90 0.60 -4.40
C TRP A 50 -3.69 0.87 -5.69
N ASP A 51 -3.01 0.90 -6.83
CA ASP A 51 -3.59 1.03 -8.17
C ASP A 51 -4.23 -0.27 -8.65
N ASN A 52 -3.81 -1.40 -8.09
CA ASN A 52 -4.19 -2.74 -8.54
C ASN A 52 -5.13 -3.44 -7.56
N LEU A 53 -4.98 -3.25 -6.25
CA LEU A 53 -5.82 -3.88 -5.23
C LEU A 53 -6.64 -2.86 -4.46
N SER A 54 -7.93 -3.14 -4.30
CA SER A 54 -8.79 -2.37 -3.39
C SER A 54 -8.40 -2.58 -1.92
N GLU A 55 -8.79 -1.65 -1.04
CA GLU A 55 -8.52 -1.79 0.41
C GLU A 55 -9.08 -3.09 0.99
N VAL A 56 -10.24 -3.53 0.50
CA VAL A 56 -10.87 -4.80 0.90
C VAL A 56 -9.99 -5.98 0.51
N GLU A 57 -9.46 -5.99 -0.71
CA GLU A 57 -8.62 -7.09 -1.19
C GLU A 57 -7.26 -7.16 -0.52
N VAL A 58 -6.71 -6.00 -0.12
CA VAL A 58 -5.49 -5.93 0.70
C VAL A 58 -5.78 -6.52 2.08
N LEU A 59 -6.88 -6.12 2.72
CA LEU A 59 -7.29 -6.63 4.02
C LEU A 59 -7.48 -8.16 3.99
N GLU A 60 -8.25 -8.67 3.02
CA GLU A 60 -8.48 -10.11 2.84
C GLU A 60 -7.16 -10.88 2.64
N SER A 61 -6.21 -10.32 1.88
CA SER A 61 -4.92 -10.98 1.64
C SER A 61 -4.06 -11.05 2.90
N VAL A 62 -4.12 -10.01 3.75
CA VAL A 62 -3.40 -9.96 5.03
C VAL A 62 -4.05 -10.93 6.02
N GLU A 63 -5.37 -10.88 6.17
CA GLU A 63 -6.13 -11.79 7.05
C GLU A 63 -5.96 -13.26 6.67
N ALA A 64 -5.96 -13.58 5.37
CA ALA A 64 -5.70 -14.94 4.90
C ALA A 64 -4.30 -15.45 5.25
N SER A 65 -3.33 -14.53 5.42
CA SER A 65 -1.95 -14.88 5.79
C SER A 65 -1.77 -14.93 7.32
N VAL A 66 -2.52 -14.13 8.07
CA VAL A 66 -2.46 -14.04 9.52
C VAL A 66 -3.65 -14.79 10.12
N ALA A 67 -3.51 -16.12 10.23
CA ALA A 67 -4.54 -16.95 10.85
C ALA A 67 -4.81 -16.52 12.31
N GLU A 68 -6.07 -16.56 12.74
CA GLU A 68 -6.46 -16.28 14.13
C GLU A 68 -5.63 -17.11 15.12
N GLY A 69 -4.93 -16.43 16.03
CA GLY A 69 -4.14 -17.06 17.10
C GLY A 69 -2.71 -17.48 16.73
N ALA A 70 -2.26 -17.27 15.50
CA ALA A 70 -0.86 -17.44 15.14
C ALA A 70 0.01 -16.35 15.76
N SER A 71 1.20 -16.71 16.26
CA SER A 71 2.19 -15.71 16.65
C SER A 71 2.65 -14.96 15.40
N ILE A 72 2.45 -13.65 15.36
CA ILE A 72 2.97 -12.80 14.29
C ILE A 72 4.48 -12.71 14.48
N ASP A 73 5.21 -13.36 13.59
CA ASP A 73 6.67 -13.30 13.50
C ASP A 73 7.13 -12.77 12.13
N GLU A 74 8.43 -12.50 12.02
CA GLU A 74 9.02 -11.94 10.80
C GLU A 74 8.77 -12.82 9.57
N ARG A 75 8.78 -14.15 9.75
CA ARG A 75 8.57 -15.10 8.65
C ARG A 75 7.13 -15.06 8.15
N LEU A 76 6.15 -15.01 9.07
CA LEU A 76 4.75 -14.86 8.71
C LEU A 76 4.51 -13.56 7.94
N MET A 77 5.12 -12.46 8.39
CA MET A 77 5.01 -11.16 7.74
C MET A 77 5.65 -11.13 6.34
N ASP A 78 6.80 -11.80 6.14
CA ASP A 78 7.41 -11.93 4.80
C ASP A 78 6.50 -12.72 3.85
N VAL A 79 5.89 -13.80 4.32
CA VAL A 79 4.91 -14.58 3.52
C VAL A 79 3.68 -13.74 3.19
N ALA A 80 3.12 -13.02 4.18
CA ALA A 80 1.97 -12.14 3.97
C ALA A 80 2.27 -11.06 2.93
N ALA A 81 3.44 -10.43 3.02
CA ALA A 81 3.88 -9.41 2.07
C ALA A 81 4.05 -10.00 0.66
N ARG A 82 4.67 -11.17 0.52
CA ARG A 82 4.83 -11.85 -0.78
C ARG A 82 3.51 -12.22 -1.42
N ASN A 83 2.57 -12.77 -0.65
CA ASN A 83 1.24 -13.12 -1.14
C ASN A 83 0.50 -11.88 -1.65
N LEU A 84 0.54 -10.80 -0.87
CA LEU A 84 -0.08 -9.53 -1.24
C LEU A 84 0.53 -8.95 -2.54
N LEU A 85 1.86 -8.95 -2.66
CA LEU A 85 2.56 -8.46 -3.83
C LEU A 85 2.33 -9.33 -5.08
N SER A 86 2.30 -10.65 -4.91
CA SER A 86 1.95 -11.58 -6.00
C SER A 86 0.55 -11.32 -6.52
N LYS A 87 -0.43 -11.14 -5.63
CA LYS A 87 -1.81 -10.77 -6.01
C LYS A 87 -1.83 -9.44 -6.77
N ALA A 88 -1.17 -8.40 -6.26
CA ALA A 88 -1.12 -7.10 -6.93
C ALA A 88 -0.49 -7.18 -8.32
N TYR A 89 0.59 -7.95 -8.47
CA TYR A 89 1.25 -8.17 -9.76
C TYR A 89 0.36 -8.91 -10.76
N GLU A 90 -0.32 -9.99 -10.35
CA GLU A 90 -1.24 -10.73 -11.21
C GLU A 90 -2.36 -9.82 -11.72
N VAL A 91 -2.92 -8.98 -10.85
CA VAL A 91 -3.94 -8.00 -11.22
C VAL A 91 -3.41 -6.97 -12.20
N SER A 92 -2.19 -6.46 -11.99
CA SER A 92 -1.57 -5.49 -12.89
C SER A 92 -1.38 -6.01 -14.32
N MET A 93 -1.31 -7.34 -14.48
CA MET A 93 -1.15 -8.01 -15.77
C MET A 93 -2.48 -8.37 -16.43
N ASP A 94 -3.60 -8.30 -15.71
CA ASP A 94 -4.94 -8.59 -16.24
C ASP A 94 -5.56 -7.34 -16.87
N LYS A 95 -5.44 -7.25 -18.20
CA LYS A 95 -5.97 -6.14 -19.00
C LYS A 95 -7.50 -6.05 -19.03
N SER A 96 -8.20 -7.08 -18.58
CA SER A 96 -9.68 -7.12 -18.57
C SER A 96 -10.27 -6.68 -17.24
N ARG A 97 -9.40 -6.52 -16.22
CA ARG A 97 -9.82 -6.23 -14.87
C ARG A 97 -9.93 -4.72 -14.66
N THR A 98 -11.06 -4.30 -14.07
CA THR A 98 -11.20 -2.98 -13.47
C THR A 98 -10.38 -2.92 -12.19
N THR A 99 -9.58 -1.89 -12.04
CA THR A 99 -8.72 -1.70 -10.87
C THR A 99 -9.06 -0.38 -10.17
N PRO A 100 -8.56 -0.14 -8.95
CA PRO A 100 -8.75 1.16 -8.31
C PRO A 100 -8.22 2.35 -9.14
N TYR A 101 -7.21 2.15 -9.99
CA TYR A 101 -6.68 3.18 -10.87
C TYR A 101 -7.59 3.49 -12.07
N SER A 102 -8.31 2.50 -12.62
CA SER A 102 -9.14 2.65 -13.84
C SER A 102 -10.32 1.70 -13.94
#